data_AF-A0A382LU60-F1
#
_entry.id   AF-A0A382LU60-F1
#
_cell.length_a   1.000
_cell.length_b   1.000
_cell.length_c   1.000
_cell.angle_alpha   90.00
_cell.angle_beta   90.00
_cell.angle_gamma   90.00
#
_symmetry.space_group_name_H-M   'P 1'
#
loop_
_entity.id
_entity.type
_entity.pdbx_description
1 polymer ?
#
loop_
_entity_poly.entity_id
_entity_poly.type
_entity_poly.pdbx_seq_one_letter_code
_entity_poly.pdbx_strand_id
1 'polypeptide(L)'
;MTEDQRIAAAARLEKAREKRKEKNPDYGQSGVSQSLKDLPEDHPRHPKKVKEWIKTQKDLLSSARSSVRQKIKGSEAQLAMHEGYIKNMLKYLRDGDWVDDFYGEHQQNKIRHRCVALAYYDDGTPKRSIGVYYPDMGCVYTREIFNEEKGIVDVGKKRRKNKRKRN
;
A
#
# COMPACT_ATOMS: atom_id res chain seq x y z
N MET A 1 33.96 17.37 12.18
CA MET A 1 33.03 18.27 11.47
C MET A 1 32.64 19.37 12.44
N THR A 2 33.25 20.53 12.31
CA THR A 2 32.78 21.74 12.99
C THR A 2 31.45 22.19 12.37
N GLU A 3 30.64 22.94 13.12
CA GLU A 3 29.31 23.36 12.67
C GLU A 3 29.38 24.18 11.37
N ASP A 4 30.40 25.04 11.25
CA ASP A 4 30.65 25.84 10.05
C ASP A 4 30.99 25.00 8.81
N GLN A 5 31.70 23.87 9.00
CA GLN A 5 31.99 22.94 7.90
C GLN A 5 30.74 22.22 7.41
N ARG A 6 29.76 21.95 8.30
CA ARG A 6 28.47 21.36 7.90
C ARG A 6 27.63 22.34 7.10
N ILE A 7 27.57 23.59 7.54
CA ILE A 7 26.82 24.66 6.86
C ILE A 7 27.43 24.93 5.49
N ALA A 8 28.75 25.05 5.39
CA ALA A 8 29.45 25.24 4.12
C ALA A 8 29.29 24.03 3.16
N ALA A 9 29.30 22.80 3.70
CA ALA A 9 29.04 21.60 2.91
C ALA A 9 27.58 21.52 2.41
N ALA A 10 26.61 21.89 3.26
CA ALA A 10 25.19 21.95 2.89
C ALA A 10 24.95 22.98 1.78
N ALA A 11 25.50 24.18 1.90
CA ALA A 11 25.38 25.24 0.90
C ALA A 11 26.02 24.86 -0.45
N ARG A 12 27.15 24.12 -0.43
CA ARG A 12 27.77 23.58 -1.65
C ARG A 12 26.93 22.50 -2.30
N LEU A 13 26.30 21.63 -1.50
CA LEU A 13 25.41 20.58 -1.99
C LEU A 13 24.13 21.16 -2.59
N GLU A 14 23.60 22.24 -2.03
CA GLU A 14 22.41 22.92 -2.54
C GLU A 14 22.66 23.55 -3.93
N LYS A 15 23.74 24.33 -4.07
CA LYS A 15 24.18 24.87 -5.38
C LYS A 15 24.44 23.76 -6.42
N ALA A 16 24.96 22.61 -5.98
CA ALA A 16 25.16 21.46 -6.85
C ALA A 16 23.84 20.77 -7.25
N ARG A 17 22.81 20.81 -6.41
CA ARG A 17 21.47 20.30 -6.72
C ARG A 17 20.74 21.23 -7.70
N GLU A 18 20.84 22.54 -7.52
CA GLU A 18 20.25 23.53 -8.44
C GLU A 18 20.82 23.41 -9.86
N LYS A 19 22.16 23.40 -9.99
CA LYS A 19 22.82 23.21 -11.30
C LYS A 19 22.47 21.89 -11.98
N ARG A 20 22.11 20.86 -11.21
CA ARG A 20 21.70 19.56 -11.77
C ARG A 20 20.21 19.52 -12.12
N LYS A 21 19.35 20.22 -11.38
CA LYS A 21 17.93 20.44 -11.75
C LYS A 21 17.83 21.23 -13.05
N GLU A 22 18.64 22.26 -13.22
CA GLU A 22 18.65 23.11 -14.41
C GLU A 22 19.14 22.36 -15.67
N LYS A 23 20.11 21.45 -15.50
CA LYS A 23 20.66 20.63 -16.60
C LYS A 23 19.83 19.39 -16.93
N ASN A 24 18.97 18.95 -16.02
CA ASN A 24 18.17 17.75 -16.22
C ASN A 24 16.78 18.00 -15.63
N PRO A 25 15.76 18.25 -16.48
CA PRO A 25 14.38 18.45 -16.01
C PRO A 25 13.84 17.23 -15.24
N ASP A 26 14.47 16.06 -15.40
CA ASP A 26 14.16 14.81 -14.71
C ASP A 26 15.03 14.55 -13.45
N TYR A 27 15.82 15.55 -13.01
CA TYR A 27 16.74 15.40 -11.89
C TYR A 27 16.01 15.13 -10.57
N GLY A 28 16.23 13.95 -10.01
CA GLY A 28 15.53 13.47 -8.81
C GLY A 28 14.21 12.74 -9.09
N GLN A 29 13.86 12.60 -10.36
CA GLN A 29 12.71 11.84 -10.86
C GLN A 29 13.13 10.61 -11.71
N SER A 30 14.42 10.42 -11.98
CA SER A 30 14.95 9.24 -12.70
C SER A 30 14.67 7.88 -12.03
N GLY A 31 14.35 7.88 -10.73
CA GLY A 31 13.91 6.69 -10.00
C GLY A 31 12.39 6.54 -9.91
N VAL A 32 11.64 7.42 -10.58
CA VAL A 32 10.18 7.42 -10.61
C VAL A 32 9.71 6.97 -12.00
N SER A 33 8.83 5.97 -12.06
CA SER A 33 8.26 5.47 -13.31
C SER A 33 7.60 6.58 -14.11
N GLN A 34 7.73 6.53 -15.44
CA GLN A 34 7.14 7.53 -16.35
C GLN A 34 5.63 7.67 -16.11
N SER A 35 4.94 6.56 -15.86
CA SER A 35 3.50 6.54 -15.60
C SER A 35 3.09 7.37 -14.39
N LEU A 36 4.00 7.62 -13.44
CA LEU A 36 3.74 8.40 -12.23
C LEU A 36 4.10 9.87 -12.34
N LYS A 37 4.88 10.25 -13.36
CA LYS A 37 5.28 11.65 -13.58
C LYS A 37 4.12 12.48 -14.15
N ASP A 38 3.30 11.84 -14.96
CA ASP A 38 2.16 12.48 -15.63
C ASP A 38 0.89 12.50 -14.76
N LEU A 39 0.97 12.01 -13.51
CA LEU A 39 -0.17 12.04 -12.59
C LEU A 39 -0.46 13.47 -12.10
N PRO A 40 -1.75 13.83 -11.96
CA PRO A 40 -2.12 15.09 -11.34
C PRO A 40 -1.64 15.14 -9.88
N GLU A 41 -1.23 16.33 -9.43
CA GLU A 41 -0.67 16.51 -8.07
C GLU A 41 -1.64 16.10 -6.95
N ASP A 42 -2.94 16.23 -7.20
CA ASP A 42 -3.98 15.85 -6.23
C ASP A 42 -4.17 14.34 -6.10
N HIS A 43 -3.61 13.54 -7.02
CA HIS A 43 -3.79 12.09 -7.00
C HIS A 43 -3.45 11.51 -5.61
N PRO A 44 -4.30 10.64 -5.03
CA PRO A 44 -4.11 10.15 -3.66
C PRO A 44 -2.75 9.49 -3.42
N ARG A 45 -2.18 8.89 -4.47
CA ARG A 45 -0.88 8.19 -4.45
C ARG A 45 0.19 8.92 -5.27
N HIS A 46 0.11 10.25 -5.34
CA HIS A 46 1.12 11.06 -6.01
C HIS A 46 2.52 10.80 -5.40
N PRO A 47 3.60 10.74 -6.19
CA PRO A 47 4.95 10.42 -5.70
C PRO A 47 5.44 11.27 -4.52
N LYS A 48 5.01 12.55 -4.44
CA LYS A 48 5.33 13.44 -3.30
C LYS A 48 4.76 12.87 -1.98
N LYS A 49 3.46 12.53 -1.95
CA LYS A 49 2.78 11.95 -0.78
C LYS A 49 3.41 10.61 -0.39
N VAL A 50 3.72 9.75 -1.37
CA VAL A 50 4.34 8.44 -1.09
C VAL A 50 5.74 8.59 -0.48
N LYS A 51 6.54 9.57 -0.91
CA LYS A 51 7.84 9.86 -0.29
C LYS A 51 7.71 10.29 1.17
N GLU A 52 6.67 11.06 1.51
CA GLU A 52 6.36 11.43 2.89
C GLU A 52 5.96 10.20 3.72
N TRP A 53 5.09 9.33 3.18
CA TRP A 53 4.70 8.08 3.85
C TRP A 53 5.88 7.14 4.08
N ILE A 54 6.83 7.06 3.15
CA ILE A 54 8.06 6.28 3.36
C ILE A 54 8.87 6.81 4.55
N LYS A 55 8.90 8.14 4.75
CA LYS A 55 9.60 8.75 5.88
C LYS A 55 8.93 8.36 7.20
N THR A 56 7.62 8.53 7.28
CA THR A 56 6.86 8.23 8.51
C THR A 56 6.90 6.74 8.83
N GLN A 57 6.82 5.87 7.82
CA GLN A 57 6.96 4.42 8.00
C GLN A 57 8.36 3.99 8.45
N LYS A 58 9.43 4.71 8.05
CA LYS A 58 10.79 4.46 8.58
C LYS A 58 10.90 4.82 10.07
N ASP A 59 10.24 5.89 10.50
CA ASP A 59 10.20 6.29 11.91
C ASP A 59 9.44 5.25 12.75
N LEU A 60 8.31 4.75 12.23
CA LEU A 60 7.55 3.64 12.83
C LEU A 60 8.36 2.34 12.88
N LEU A 61 9.10 2.02 11.81
CA LEU A 61 9.97 0.86 11.76
C LEU A 61 11.07 0.92 12.84
N SER A 62 11.67 2.10 13.06
CA SER A 62 12.68 2.29 14.11
C SER A 62 12.09 2.01 15.50
N SER A 63 10.88 2.50 15.75
CA SER A 63 10.13 2.23 16.98
C SER A 63 9.81 0.73 17.12
N ALA A 64 9.31 0.08 16.07
CA ALA A 64 9.01 -1.35 16.07
C ALA A 64 10.26 -2.21 16.32
N ARG A 65 11.42 -1.84 15.76
CA ARG A 65 12.71 -2.50 16.04
C ARG A 65 13.10 -2.41 17.52
N SER A 66 12.81 -1.29 18.18
CA SER A 66 13.02 -1.16 19.62
C SER A 66 12.12 -2.11 20.41
N SER A 67 10.85 -2.21 20.04
CA SER A 67 9.87 -3.12 20.65
C SER A 67 10.24 -4.60 20.49
N VAL A 68 10.82 -4.98 19.34
CA VAL A 68 11.36 -6.33 19.11
C VAL A 68 12.50 -6.64 20.07
N ARG A 69 13.43 -5.70 20.28
CA ARG A 69 14.51 -5.86 21.28
C ARG A 69 13.98 -6.02 22.70
N GLN A 70 12.86 -5.38 23.01
CA GLN A 70 12.15 -5.52 24.28
C GLN A 70 11.29 -6.79 24.38
N LYS A 71 11.28 -7.64 23.34
CA LYS A 71 10.50 -8.90 23.26
C LYS A 71 9.01 -8.71 23.50
N ILE A 72 8.45 -7.57 23.08
CA ILE A 72 7.01 -7.32 23.17
C ILE A 72 6.28 -8.28 22.22
N LYS A 73 5.25 -8.97 22.72
CA LYS A 73 4.46 -9.91 21.92
C LYS A 73 3.85 -9.20 20.71
N GLY A 74 4.07 -9.75 19.50
CA GLY A 74 3.56 -9.22 18.24
C GLY A 74 4.40 -8.12 17.60
N SER A 75 5.50 -7.71 18.23
CA SER A 75 6.41 -6.68 17.69
C SER A 75 7.10 -7.11 16.39
N GLU A 76 7.45 -8.40 16.25
CA GLU A 76 8.07 -8.94 15.02
C GLU A 76 7.13 -8.84 13.81
N ALA A 77 5.83 -9.10 14.02
CA ALA A 77 4.82 -8.94 12.98
C ALA A 77 4.69 -7.47 12.55
N GLN A 78 4.65 -6.55 13.51
CA GLN A 78 4.60 -5.11 13.22
C GLN A 78 5.83 -4.64 12.45
N LEU A 79 7.02 -5.11 12.83
CA LEU A 79 8.26 -4.83 12.10
C LEU A 79 8.16 -5.32 10.64
N ALA A 80 7.75 -6.58 10.43
CA ALA A 80 7.62 -7.14 9.10
C ALA A 80 6.59 -6.39 8.24
N MET A 81 5.48 -5.94 8.84
CA MET A 81 4.47 -5.12 8.16
C MET A 81 5.05 -3.79 7.67
N HIS A 82 5.76 -3.05 8.54
CA HIS A 82 6.38 -1.78 8.15
C HIS A 82 7.49 -1.98 7.10
N GLU A 83 8.34 -3.00 7.24
CA GLU A 83 9.38 -3.30 6.25
C GLU A 83 8.80 -3.68 4.88
N GLY A 84 7.75 -4.49 4.87
CA GLY A 84 7.03 -4.86 3.64
C GLY A 84 6.44 -3.64 2.95
N TYR A 85 5.74 -2.80 3.71
CA TYR A 85 5.09 -1.61 3.16
C TYR A 85 6.09 -0.61 2.57
N ILE A 86 7.24 -0.40 3.23
CA ILE A 86 8.31 0.44 2.68
C ILE A 86 8.85 -0.13 1.36
N LYS A 87 9.08 -1.46 1.28
CA LYS A 87 9.56 -2.11 0.06
C LYS A 87 8.57 -1.95 -1.09
N ASN A 88 7.28 -2.11 -0.81
CA ASN A 88 6.22 -2.00 -1.81
C ASN A 88 6.06 -0.55 -2.30
N MET A 89 6.13 0.46 -1.42
CA MET A 89 6.13 1.86 -1.82
C MET A 89 7.36 2.25 -2.65
N LEU A 90 8.55 1.72 -2.33
CA LEU A 90 9.75 1.92 -3.14
C LEU A 90 9.64 1.25 -4.51
N LYS A 91 9.04 0.07 -4.57
CA LYS A 91 8.74 -0.62 -5.84
C LYS A 91 7.74 0.16 -6.67
N TYR A 92 6.67 0.68 -6.06
CA TYR A 92 5.70 1.55 -6.73
C TYR A 92 6.36 2.77 -7.36
N LEU A 93 7.24 3.46 -6.63
CA LEU A 93 7.96 4.59 -7.22
C LEU A 93 8.77 4.16 -8.45
N ARG A 94 9.44 3.01 -8.40
CA ARG A 94 10.28 2.51 -9.52
C ARG A 94 9.47 2.05 -10.73
N ASP A 95 8.50 1.17 -10.51
CA ASP A 95 7.80 0.44 -11.58
C ASP A 95 6.51 1.15 -12.00
N GLY A 96 5.88 1.88 -11.08
CA GLY A 96 4.59 2.56 -11.26
C GLY A 96 3.39 1.73 -10.77
N ASP A 97 3.61 0.44 -10.49
CA ASP A 97 2.55 -0.49 -10.07
C ASP A 97 2.42 -0.57 -8.55
N TRP A 98 1.20 -0.37 -8.07
CA TRP A 98 0.88 -0.48 -6.66
C TRP A 98 0.39 -1.89 -6.36
N VAL A 99 1.07 -2.58 -5.44
CA VAL A 99 0.84 -4.01 -5.17
C VAL A 99 0.09 -4.25 -3.85
N ASP A 100 0.10 -3.29 -2.92
CA ASP A 100 -0.58 -3.46 -1.63
C ASP A 100 -2.10 -3.31 -1.74
N ASP A 101 -2.83 -3.99 -0.85
CA ASP A 101 -4.29 -3.87 -0.71
C ASP A 101 -4.73 -2.61 0.04
N PHE A 102 -3.78 -1.91 0.67
CA PHE A 102 -4.02 -0.70 1.44
C PHE A 102 -3.09 0.43 0.99
N TYR A 103 -3.48 1.67 1.25
CA TYR A 103 -2.67 2.86 0.98
C TYR A 103 -2.88 3.94 2.05
N GLY A 104 -1.94 4.89 2.10
CA GLY A 104 -1.92 6.00 3.04
C GLY A 104 -0.76 5.91 4.03
N GLU A 105 -0.62 6.96 4.84
CA GLU A 105 0.46 7.07 5.81
C GLU A 105 0.48 5.92 6.83
N HIS A 106 -0.69 5.42 7.23
CA HIS A 106 -0.87 4.33 8.19
C HIS A 106 -1.68 3.17 7.59
N GLN A 107 -1.70 3.01 6.26
CA GLN A 107 -2.49 1.98 5.56
C GLN A 107 -4.01 2.10 5.82
N GLN A 108 -4.50 3.32 6.07
CA GLN A 108 -5.89 3.56 6.48
C GLN A 108 -6.92 3.33 5.36
N ASN A 109 -6.51 3.47 4.10
CA ASN A 109 -7.43 3.38 2.97
C ASN A 109 -7.29 2.03 2.28
N LYS A 110 -8.42 1.39 1.97
CA LYS A 110 -8.44 0.10 1.27
C LYS A 110 -8.54 0.29 -0.24
N ILE A 111 -7.75 -0.48 -0.98
CA ILE A 111 -7.82 -0.54 -2.44
C ILE A 111 -8.99 -1.40 -2.87
N ARG A 112 -9.66 -0.95 -3.92
CA ARG A 112 -10.73 -1.70 -4.58
C ARG A 112 -10.18 -2.27 -5.87
N HIS A 113 -10.47 -3.54 -6.12
CA HIS A 113 -10.08 -4.21 -7.34
C HIS A 113 -11.20 -4.07 -8.38
N ARG A 114 -10.80 -3.86 -9.63
CA ARG A 114 -11.67 -3.90 -10.80
C ARG A 114 -11.25 -5.07 -11.68
N CYS A 115 -12.22 -5.86 -12.13
CA CYS A 115 -12.00 -6.88 -13.13
C CYS A 115 -11.73 -6.20 -14.47
N VAL A 116 -10.59 -6.51 -15.09
CA VAL A 116 -10.21 -6.02 -16.43
C VAL A 116 -10.64 -7.01 -17.51
N ALA A 117 -10.50 -8.32 -17.25
CA ALA A 117 -10.91 -9.39 -18.15
C ALA A 117 -11.63 -10.48 -17.35
N LEU A 118 -12.82 -10.89 -17.81
CA LEU A 118 -13.54 -12.00 -17.21
C LEU A 118 -12.92 -13.33 -17.59
N ALA A 119 -12.85 -14.23 -16.62
CA ALA A 119 -12.58 -15.64 -16.85
C ALA A 119 -13.91 -16.41 -16.79
N TYR A 120 -13.96 -17.56 -17.45
CA TYR A 120 -15.14 -18.42 -17.47
C TYR A 120 -14.79 -19.82 -16.98
N TYR A 121 -15.76 -20.52 -16.42
CA TYR A 121 -15.72 -21.96 -16.20
C TYR A 121 -15.99 -22.70 -17.51
N ASP A 122 -15.75 -24.01 -17.53
CA ASP A 122 -15.92 -24.85 -18.72
C ASP A 122 -17.39 -24.93 -19.18
N ASP A 123 -18.34 -24.69 -18.27
CA ASP A 123 -19.77 -24.57 -18.53
C ASP A 123 -20.20 -23.20 -19.10
N GLY A 124 -19.24 -22.28 -19.30
CA GLY A 124 -19.48 -20.93 -19.78
C GLY A 124 -19.93 -19.93 -18.71
N THR A 125 -20.00 -20.33 -17.43
CA THR A 125 -20.37 -19.41 -16.35
C THR A 125 -19.21 -18.46 -16.00
N PRO A 126 -19.46 -17.16 -15.78
CA PRO A 126 -18.40 -16.22 -15.41
C PRO A 126 -17.81 -16.51 -14.03
N LYS A 127 -16.48 -16.54 -13.92
CA LYS A 127 -15.75 -16.64 -12.65
C LYS A 127 -15.73 -15.28 -11.96
N ARG A 128 -16.48 -15.17 -10.85
CA ARG A 128 -16.55 -13.94 -10.05
C ARG A 128 -15.98 -14.09 -8.65
N SER A 129 -15.34 -13.03 -8.18
CA SER A 129 -14.71 -12.92 -6.86
C SER A 129 -15.38 -11.84 -6.02
N ILE A 130 -15.67 -12.17 -4.77
CA ILE A 130 -16.33 -11.26 -3.82
C ILE A 130 -15.46 -10.03 -3.58
N GLY A 131 -16.06 -8.84 -3.66
CA GLY A 131 -15.40 -7.56 -3.42
C GLY A 131 -14.70 -6.95 -4.64
N VAL A 132 -14.78 -7.59 -5.81
CA VAL A 132 -14.26 -7.06 -7.07
C VAL A 132 -15.36 -6.32 -7.84
N TYR A 133 -15.03 -5.17 -8.41
CA TYR A 133 -15.92 -4.43 -9.31
C TYR A 133 -15.91 -5.05 -10.71
N TYR A 134 -17.09 -5.34 -11.24
CA TYR A 134 -17.30 -5.97 -12.54
C TYR A 134 -17.96 -4.97 -13.51
N PRO A 135 -17.27 -4.55 -14.59
CA PRO A 135 -17.83 -3.56 -15.53
C PRO A 135 -19.09 -4.03 -16.26
N ASP A 136 -19.23 -5.34 -16.49
CA ASP A 136 -20.41 -5.97 -17.09
C ASP A 136 -21.65 -5.88 -16.20
N MET A 137 -21.46 -6.00 -14.89
CA MET A 137 -22.54 -5.85 -13.90
C MET A 137 -22.77 -4.40 -13.50
N GLY A 138 -21.79 -3.51 -13.73
CA GLY A 138 -21.80 -2.14 -13.26
C GLY A 138 -21.69 -1.99 -11.73
N CYS A 139 -21.50 -3.07 -10.98
CA CYS A 139 -21.46 -3.07 -9.51
C CYS A 139 -20.33 -3.95 -8.94
N VAL A 140 -20.13 -3.84 -7.63
CA VAL A 140 -19.20 -4.72 -6.89
C VAL A 140 -19.92 -6.03 -6.61
N TYR A 141 -19.28 -7.15 -6.92
CA TYR A 141 -19.83 -8.47 -6.61
C TYR A 141 -19.81 -8.70 -5.10
N THR A 142 -20.98 -8.60 -4.46
CA THR A 142 -21.13 -8.72 -3.01
C THR A 142 -21.35 -10.16 -2.59
N ARG A 143 -21.23 -10.41 -1.29
CA ARG A 143 -21.53 -11.73 -0.71
C ARG A 143 -23.00 -12.11 -0.87
N GLU A 144 -23.90 -11.13 -0.90
CA GLU A 144 -25.34 -11.33 -1.08
C GLU A 144 -25.62 -11.91 -2.45
N ILE A 145 -25.09 -11.29 -3.51
CA ILE A 145 -25.20 -11.79 -4.89
C ILE A 145 -24.61 -13.20 -5.01
N PHE A 146 -23.45 -13.44 -4.40
CA PHE A 146 -22.84 -14.78 -4.38
C PHE A 146 -23.74 -15.83 -3.71
N ASN A 147 -24.35 -15.49 -2.58
CA ASN A 147 -25.23 -16.41 -1.86
C ASN A 147 -26.52 -16.68 -2.65
N GLU A 148 -27.08 -15.66 -3.31
CA GLU A 148 -28.24 -15.80 -4.19
C GLU A 148 -27.94 -16.71 -5.38
N GLU A 149 -26.82 -16.48 -6.09
CA GLU A 149 -26.41 -17.31 -7.24
C GLU A 149 -26.13 -18.77 -6.85
N LYS A 150 -25.66 -19.02 -5.61
CA LYS A 150 -25.38 -20.37 -5.11
C LYS A 150 -26.54 -21.00 -4.35
N GLY A 151 -27.68 -20.31 -4.21
CA GLY A 151 -28.83 -20.79 -3.44
C GLY A 151 -28.52 -21.04 -1.96
N ILE A 152 -27.52 -20.35 -1.41
CA ILE A 152 -27.09 -20.50 -0.02
C ILE A 152 -27.99 -19.63 0.85
N VAL A 153 -28.98 -20.26 1.49
CA VAL A 153 -29.77 -19.63 2.55
C VAL A 153 -28.93 -19.52 3.82
N ASP A 154 -28.83 -18.32 4.40
CA ASP A 154 -28.12 -18.09 5.67
C ASP A 154 -28.90 -18.72 6.82
N VAL A 155 -28.73 -20.03 7.02
CA VAL A 155 -29.28 -20.77 8.16
C VAL A 155 -28.49 -20.32 9.39
N GLY A 156 -28.96 -19.22 10.00
CA GLY A 156 -28.28 -18.47 11.05
C GLY A 156 -27.40 -19.33 11.96
N LYS A 157 -26.11 -18.97 12.05
CA LYS A 157 -25.10 -19.70 12.83
C LYS A 157 -25.63 -20.02 14.23
N LYS A 158 -25.90 -21.30 14.51
CA LYS A 158 -26.09 -21.80 15.89
C LYS A 158 -24.90 -21.33 16.72
N ARG A 159 -25.13 -20.42 17.66
CA ARG A 159 -24.11 -19.94 18.62
C ARG A 159 -23.45 -21.17 19.25
N ARG A 160 -22.19 -21.46 18.88
CA ARG A 160 -21.37 -22.43 19.61
C ARG A 160 -21.28 -21.92 21.04
N LYS A 161 -22.00 -22.58 21.96
CA LYS A 161 -21.88 -22.33 23.40
C LYS A 161 -20.46 -22.73 23.80
N ASN A 162 -19.57 -21.75 23.96
CA ASN A 162 -18.26 -21.99 24.57
C ASN A 162 -18.51 -22.54 25.98
N LYS A 163 -18.23 -23.84 26.18
CA LYS A 163 -18.16 -24.43 27.53
C LYS A 163 -17.01 -23.74 28.25
N ARG A 164 -17.33 -22.76 29.09
CA ARG A 164 -16.38 -22.21 30.07
C ARG A 164 -15.93 -23.39 30.95
N LYS A 165 -14.68 -23.84 30.80
CA LYS A 165 -14.04 -24.66 31.83
C LYS A 165 -13.93 -23.79 33.08
N ARG A 166 -14.67 -24.15 34.12
CA ARG A 166 -14.48 -23.61 35.48
C ARG A 166 -13.26 -24.31 36.05
N ASN A 167 -12.29 -23.48 36.44
CA ASN A 167 -11.12 -23.67 37.30
C ASN A 167 -10.26 -24.90 37.04
#